data_AF-B4MNM0-F1
#
_entry.id   AF-B4MNM0-F1
#
_cell.length_a   1.000
_cell.length_b   1.000
_cell.length_c   1.000
_cell.angle_alpha   90.00
_cell.angle_beta   90.00
_cell.angle_gamma   90.00
#
_symmetry.space_group_name_H-M   'P 1'
#
loop_
_entity.id
_entity.type
_entity.pdbx_description
1 polymer ?
#
loop_
_entity_poly.entity_id
_entity_poly.type
_entity_poly.pdbx_seq_one_letter_code
_entity_poly.pdbx_strand_id
1 'polypeptide(L)'
;MHENWSQSWGWTLLLISMALLLALARSEECGQEEFTKCAEPLDMLHLTKEFSMGPAKKEELDKLCHELRKGVRCIQSYTRRCMDLQQRNQFNKLYHGTNQFIRDLCNKGEFQEEYLKHAACSEMAKKQFEVCANRYKETMVFLKPNKNQENQENGTLNENIKTICCSINELGDCSENAARKICGNEAAKFTRELVDKYANSLTKLYCEDFTRHPESCRDGEGDGAMTWSSSSLGLILTALLLNLLVR
;
A
#
# COMPACT_ATOMS: atom_id res chain seq x y z
N MET A 1 -21.85 53.98 -47.89
CA MET A 1 -21.00 53.80 -46.69
C MET A 1 -21.69 53.01 -45.55
N HIS A 2 -22.78 52.26 -45.79
CA HIS A 2 -23.47 51.50 -44.74
C HIS A 2 -23.27 49.97 -44.78
N GLU A 3 -22.74 49.40 -45.86
CA GLU A 3 -22.60 47.94 -46.02
C GLU A 3 -21.38 47.33 -45.32
N ASN A 4 -20.31 48.10 -45.09
CA ASN A 4 -19.11 47.59 -44.40
C ASN A 4 -19.29 47.45 -42.87
N TRP A 5 -20.35 48.04 -42.30
CA TRP A 5 -20.54 48.06 -40.84
C TRP A 5 -21.20 46.76 -40.33
N SER A 6 -22.18 46.21 -41.04
CA SER A 6 -22.83 44.94 -40.65
C SER A 6 -21.89 43.73 -40.76
N GLN A 7 -21.00 43.75 -41.75
CA GLN A 7 -20.05 42.67 -42.00
C GLN A 7 -18.99 42.59 -40.88
N SER A 8 -18.48 43.74 -40.42
CA SER A 8 -17.49 43.81 -39.34
C SER A 8 -18.01 43.21 -38.02
N TRP A 9 -19.28 43.45 -37.67
CA TRP A 9 -19.88 42.93 -36.44
C TRP A 9 -20.09 41.41 -36.50
N GLY A 10 -20.42 40.86 -37.67
CA GLY A 10 -20.53 39.42 -37.88
C GLY A 10 -19.21 38.68 -37.61
N TRP A 11 -18.08 39.23 -38.08
CA TRP A 11 -16.75 38.66 -37.80
C TRP A 11 -16.38 38.74 -36.33
N THR A 12 -16.71 39.84 -35.64
CA THR A 12 -16.43 39.96 -34.19
C THR A 12 -17.24 38.95 -33.37
N LEU A 13 -18.51 38.71 -33.70
CA LEU A 13 -19.35 37.73 -33.00
C LEU A 13 -18.86 36.30 -33.24
N LEU A 14 -18.42 35.98 -34.46
CA LEU A 14 -17.80 34.69 -34.78
C LEU A 14 -16.50 34.46 -33.99
N LEU A 15 -15.63 35.48 -33.90
CA LEU A 15 -14.39 35.39 -33.13
C LEU A 15 -14.64 35.26 -31.64
N ILE A 16 -15.61 35.99 -31.09
CA ILE A 16 -16.02 35.88 -29.68
C ILE A 16 -16.62 34.50 -29.41
N SER A 17 -17.50 34.00 -30.28
CA SER A 17 -18.08 32.66 -30.15
C SER A 17 -17.01 31.56 -30.22
N MET A 18 -16.04 31.69 -31.13
CA MET A 18 -14.94 30.74 -31.26
C MET A 18 -14.01 30.79 -30.04
N ALA A 19 -13.71 31.98 -29.52
CA ALA A 19 -12.96 32.14 -28.27
C ALA A 19 -13.70 31.60 -27.05
N LEU A 20 -15.03 31.76 -26.99
CA LEU A 20 -15.87 31.20 -25.92
C LEU A 20 -15.92 29.67 -26.00
N LEU A 21 -16.04 29.10 -27.21
CA LEU A 21 -15.97 27.66 -27.44
C LEU A 21 -14.59 27.09 -27.10
N LEU A 22 -13.50 27.79 -27.42
CA LEU A 22 -12.14 27.41 -27.03
C LEU A 22 -11.91 27.51 -25.52
N ALA A 23 -12.51 28.50 -24.85
CA ALA A 23 -12.47 28.63 -23.39
C ALA A 23 -13.29 27.53 -22.70
N LEU A 24 -14.45 27.15 -23.27
CA LEU A 24 -15.27 26.02 -22.82
C LEU A 24 -14.62 24.66 -23.14
N ALA A 25 -13.84 24.59 -24.21
CA ALA A 25 -13.08 23.42 -24.64
C ALA A 25 -11.68 23.34 -24.04
N ARG A 26 -11.34 24.20 -23.06
CA ARG A 26 -10.18 23.99 -22.21
C ARG A 26 -10.50 22.83 -21.26
N SER A 27 -10.64 21.63 -21.83
CA SER A 27 -10.73 20.39 -21.09
C SER A 27 -9.44 20.27 -20.31
N GLU A 28 -9.54 20.30 -18.99
CA GLU A 28 -8.41 19.94 -18.15
C GLU A 28 -8.02 18.50 -18.48
N GLU A 29 -6.76 18.27 -18.84
CA GLU A 29 -6.26 16.94 -19.18
C GLU A 29 -6.20 16.09 -17.91
N CYS A 30 -7.31 15.43 -17.60
CA CYS A 30 -7.43 14.46 -16.52
C CYS A 30 -6.74 13.15 -16.90
N GLY A 31 -5.41 13.20 -16.96
CA GLY A 31 -4.56 12.08 -17.35
C GLY A 31 -4.00 11.31 -16.15
N GLN A 32 -3.71 10.03 -16.37
CA GLN A 32 -3.00 9.19 -15.40
C GLN A 32 -1.62 9.77 -15.03
N GLU A 33 -0.98 10.49 -15.96
CA GLU A 33 0.29 11.17 -15.72
C GLU A 33 0.17 12.27 -14.65
N GLU A 34 -0.87 13.10 -14.70
CA GLU A 34 -1.11 14.14 -13.69
C GLU A 34 -1.31 13.52 -12.30
N PHE A 35 -2.14 12.47 -12.23
CA PHE A 35 -2.35 11.75 -10.99
C PHE A 35 -1.04 11.16 -10.44
N THR A 36 -0.21 10.57 -11.31
CA THR A 36 1.06 9.96 -10.93
C THR A 36 2.01 11.00 -10.34
N LYS A 37 2.09 12.20 -10.93
CA LYS A 37 2.85 13.34 -10.38
C LYS A 37 2.34 13.78 -9.01
N CYS A 38 1.02 13.75 -8.79
CA CYS A 38 0.45 14.06 -7.47
C CYS A 38 0.76 12.99 -6.42
N ALA A 39 0.85 11.72 -6.81
CA ALA A 39 1.09 10.59 -5.93
C ALA A 39 2.58 10.34 -5.62
N GLU A 40 3.49 10.84 -6.45
CA GLU A 40 4.94 10.68 -6.27
C GLU A 40 5.45 11.07 -4.86
N PRO A 41 5.01 12.17 -4.21
CA PRO A 41 5.43 12.46 -2.84
C PRO A 41 4.92 11.47 -1.80
N LEU A 42 3.90 10.64 -2.11
CA LEU A 42 3.40 9.60 -1.24
C LEU A 42 4.16 8.28 -1.44
N ASP A 43 5.04 8.17 -2.45
CA ASP A 43 5.83 6.94 -2.70
C ASP A 43 6.71 6.56 -1.51
N MET A 44 7.21 7.56 -0.80
CA MET A 44 7.96 7.41 0.46
C MET A 44 7.13 6.79 1.60
N LEU A 45 5.81 6.70 1.44
CA LEU A 45 4.92 5.98 2.35
C LEU A 45 4.66 4.54 1.92
N HIS A 46 5.08 4.15 0.72
CA HIS A 46 4.96 2.77 0.29
C HIS A 46 5.99 1.91 1.02
N LEU A 47 5.50 0.85 1.64
CA LEU A 47 6.27 -0.18 2.36
C LEU A 47 7.35 -0.88 1.48
N THR A 48 7.49 -0.54 0.20
CA THR A 48 8.35 -1.19 -0.81
C THR A 48 9.63 -0.43 -1.17
N LYS A 49 9.77 0.86 -0.81
CA LYS A 49 11.00 1.65 -1.04
C LYS A 49 11.61 1.99 0.30
N GLU A 50 12.81 1.46 0.57
CA GLU A 50 13.64 1.79 1.76
C GLU A 50 12.80 1.99 3.02
N PHE A 51 12.00 0.98 3.39
CA PHE A 51 11.25 1.03 4.65
C PHE A 51 12.26 1.23 5.79
N SER A 52 12.29 2.46 6.25
CA SER A 52 12.88 2.89 7.51
C SER A 52 11.69 3.30 8.37
N MET A 53 11.83 3.39 9.69
CA MET A 53 10.81 4.11 10.46
C MET A 53 10.77 5.60 10.10
N GLY A 54 11.43 6.05 9.02
CA GLY A 54 11.46 7.40 8.46
C GLY A 54 12.51 8.30 9.12
N PRO A 55 12.45 9.63 8.87
CA PRO A 55 13.45 10.58 9.32
C PRO A 55 13.85 10.45 10.78
N ALA A 56 15.16 10.39 11.05
CA ALA A 56 15.69 10.28 12.41
C ALA A 56 15.60 11.61 13.20
N LYS A 57 15.33 12.73 12.49
CA LYS A 57 15.34 14.09 13.05
C LYS A 57 14.09 14.86 12.70
N LYS A 58 13.73 15.79 13.57
CA LYS A 58 12.56 16.66 13.41
C LYS A 58 12.63 17.54 12.15
N GLU A 59 13.80 18.08 11.83
CA GLU A 59 13.98 18.96 10.66
C GLU A 59 13.80 18.19 9.35
N GLU A 60 14.21 16.92 9.34
CA GLU A 60 14.00 16.01 8.20
C GLU A 60 12.53 15.59 8.10
N LEU A 61 11.87 15.34 9.24
CA LEU A 61 10.43 15.09 9.30
C LEU A 61 9.62 16.30 8.78
N ASP A 62 10.00 17.53 9.12
CA ASP A 62 9.30 18.72 8.65
C ASP A 62 9.41 18.88 7.11
N LYS A 63 10.57 18.59 6.53
CA LYS A 63 10.77 18.56 5.07
C LYS A 63 9.91 17.48 4.42
N LEU A 64 9.90 16.29 5.00
CA LEU A 64 9.07 15.17 4.54
C LEU A 64 7.59 15.57 4.53
N CYS A 65 7.14 16.17 5.62
CA CYS A 65 5.77 16.62 5.80
C CYS A 65 5.37 17.76 4.86
N HIS A 66 6.33 18.58 4.42
CA HIS A 66 6.08 19.56 3.37
C HIS A 66 5.69 18.89 2.04
N GLU A 67 6.49 17.92 1.59
CA GLU A 67 6.24 17.19 0.34
C GLU A 67 4.97 16.33 0.41
N LEU A 68 4.74 15.63 1.54
CA LEU A 68 3.51 14.86 1.76
C LEU A 68 2.25 15.73 1.64
N ARG A 69 2.23 16.88 2.34
CA ARG A 69 1.08 17.79 2.30
C ARG A 69 0.88 18.38 0.90
N LYS A 70 1.96 18.60 0.14
CA LYS A 70 1.88 19.05 -1.26
C LYS A 70 1.23 17.99 -2.14
N GLY A 71 1.64 16.72 -2.03
CA GLY A 71 1.01 15.59 -2.72
C GLY A 71 -0.47 15.45 -2.39
N VAL A 72 -0.83 15.46 -1.11
CA VAL A 72 -2.25 15.39 -0.66
C VAL A 72 -3.09 16.51 -1.27
N ARG A 73 -2.60 17.76 -1.26
CA ARG A 73 -3.32 18.90 -1.89
C ARG A 73 -3.46 18.72 -3.40
N CYS A 74 -2.43 18.20 -4.08
CA CYS A 74 -2.47 17.89 -5.51
C CYS A 74 -3.56 16.87 -5.83
N ILE A 75 -3.58 15.73 -5.11
CA ILE A 75 -4.61 14.68 -5.25
C ILE A 75 -6.02 15.24 -4.97
N GLN A 76 -6.17 16.06 -3.94
CA GLN A 76 -7.46 16.72 -3.63
C GLN A 76 -7.92 17.69 -4.73
N SER A 77 -6.99 18.37 -5.41
CA SER A 77 -7.30 19.21 -6.57
C SER A 77 -7.73 18.34 -7.75
N TYR A 78 -6.92 17.34 -8.10
CA TYR A 78 -7.20 16.39 -9.18
C TYR A 78 -8.58 15.73 -9.01
N THR A 79 -8.86 15.15 -7.85
CA THR A 79 -10.14 14.46 -7.58
C THR A 79 -11.36 15.40 -7.61
N ARG A 80 -11.19 16.71 -7.40
CA ARG A 80 -12.29 17.68 -7.53
C ARG A 80 -12.59 18.03 -8.98
N ARG A 81 -11.57 18.00 -9.84
CA ARG A 81 -11.66 18.43 -11.23
C ARG A 81 -11.98 17.26 -12.17
N CYS A 82 -11.43 16.09 -11.87
CA CYS A 82 -11.37 14.94 -12.76
C CYS A 82 -12.29 13.78 -12.39
N MET A 83 -13.03 13.89 -11.29
CA MET A 83 -13.93 12.82 -10.84
C MET A 83 -15.31 13.38 -10.53
N ASP A 84 -16.34 12.58 -10.84
CA ASP A 84 -17.68 12.85 -10.34
C ASP A 84 -17.79 12.61 -8.82
N LEU A 85 -18.93 12.96 -8.23
CA LEU A 85 -19.14 12.83 -6.79
C LEU A 85 -18.99 11.39 -6.29
N GLN A 86 -19.47 10.40 -7.03
CA GLN A 86 -19.41 9.00 -6.64
C GLN A 86 -17.97 8.48 -6.73
N GLN A 87 -17.29 8.72 -7.84
CA GLN A 87 -15.88 8.38 -8.03
C GLN A 87 -15.00 9.00 -6.95
N ARG A 88 -15.19 10.30 -6.69
CA ARG A 88 -14.46 11.03 -5.64
C ARG A 88 -14.72 10.45 -4.26
N ASN A 89 -15.96 10.06 -3.95
CA ASN A 89 -16.29 9.43 -2.67
C ASN A 89 -15.61 8.07 -2.50
N GLN A 90 -15.57 7.23 -3.55
CA GLN A 90 -14.85 5.96 -3.51
C GLN A 90 -13.34 6.18 -3.37
N PHE A 91 -12.78 7.13 -4.13
CA PHE A 91 -11.38 7.50 -4.03
C PHE A 91 -11.02 7.98 -2.61
N ASN A 92 -11.83 8.86 -2.03
CA ASN A 92 -11.61 9.38 -0.68
C ASN A 92 -11.63 8.28 0.38
N LYS A 93 -12.45 7.23 0.22
CA LYS A 93 -12.40 6.06 1.11
C LYS A 93 -11.05 5.35 1.01
N LEU A 94 -10.56 5.12 -0.21
CA LEU A 94 -9.27 4.46 -0.46
C LEU A 94 -8.07 5.28 0.04
N TYR A 95 -8.17 6.60 0.10
CA TYR A 95 -7.08 7.47 0.57
C TYR A 95 -7.25 7.96 2.01
N HIS A 96 -8.36 7.61 2.67
CA HIS A 96 -8.66 8.12 4.01
C HIS A 96 -7.58 7.77 5.03
N GLY A 97 -7.16 6.50 5.07
CA GLY A 97 -6.14 6.03 6.01
C GLY A 97 -4.79 6.71 5.79
N THR A 98 -4.38 6.86 4.53
CA THR A 98 -3.12 7.53 4.15
C THR A 98 -3.16 9.01 4.54
N ASN A 99 -4.28 9.69 4.27
CA ASN A 99 -4.47 11.07 4.68
C ASN A 99 -4.49 11.23 6.21
N GLN A 100 -5.03 10.25 6.94
CA GLN A 100 -5.00 10.24 8.39
C GLN A 100 -3.60 10.04 8.92
N PHE A 101 -2.85 9.06 8.39
CA PHE A 101 -1.46 8.84 8.75
C PHE A 101 -0.61 10.10 8.56
N ILE A 102 -0.72 10.76 7.40
CA ILE A 102 0.02 12.00 7.12
C ILE A 102 -0.35 13.09 8.14
N ARG A 103 -1.61 13.20 8.56
CA ARG A 103 -2.01 14.16 9.60
C ARG A 103 -1.39 13.81 10.95
N ASP A 104 -1.48 12.56 11.37
CA ASP A 104 -0.97 12.07 12.66
C ASP A 104 0.56 12.23 12.75
N LEU A 105 1.28 11.96 11.66
CA LEU A 105 2.73 12.07 11.57
C LEU A 105 3.20 13.53 11.52
N CYS A 106 2.50 14.39 10.76
CA CYS A 106 3.00 15.72 10.43
C CYS A 106 2.47 16.83 11.33
N ASN A 107 1.38 16.61 12.05
CA ASN A 107 0.88 17.57 13.01
C ASN A 107 1.38 17.19 14.40
N LYS A 108 1.69 18.20 15.22
CA LYS A 108 2.08 17.97 16.60
C LYS A 108 0.96 17.24 17.35
N GLY A 109 1.32 16.14 18.00
CA GLY A 109 0.41 15.30 18.77
C GLY A 109 1.11 14.02 19.23
N GLU A 110 0.37 13.17 19.94
CA GLU A 110 0.89 11.95 20.56
C GLU A 110 1.65 11.05 19.58
N PHE A 111 1.08 10.81 18.40
CA PHE A 111 1.72 9.95 17.40
C PHE A 111 3.03 10.51 16.87
N GLN A 112 3.09 11.82 16.55
CA GLN A 112 4.33 12.47 16.12
C GLN A 112 5.38 12.48 17.25
N GLU A 113 4.96 12.69 18.50
CA GLU A 113 5.87 12.70 19.64
C GLU A 113 6.48 11.32 19.89
N GLU A 114 5.68 10.27 19.84
CA GLU A 114 6.15 8.88 19.95
C GLU A 114 7.02 8.48 18.75
N TYR A 115 6.68 8.95 17.55
CA TYR A 115 7.50 8.79 16.36
C TYR A 115 8.91 9.39 16.55
N LEU A 116 9.00 10.65 16.99
CA LEU A 116 10.27 11.32 17.22
C LEU A 116 11.07 10.70 18.37
N LYS A 117 10.41 10.12 19.36
CA LYS A 117 11.05 9.37 20.45
C LYS A 117 11.79 8.14 19.94
N HIS A 118 11.23 7.43 18.96
CA HIS A 118 11.83 6.20 18.40
C HIS A 118 12.60 6.42 17.09
N ALA A 119 12.60 7.62 16.54
CA ALA A 119 13.23 7.96 15.26
C ALA A 119 14.73 7.59 15.17
N ALA A 120 15.48 7.61 16.28
CA ALA A 120 16.86 7.14 16.30
C ALA A 120 17.01 5.63 16.00
N CYS A 121 15.99 4.84 16.34
CA CYS A 121 15.96 3.41 16.03
C CYS A 121 15.91 3.16 14.51
N SER A 122 15.33 4.09 13.72
CA SER A 122 15.32 4.00 12.25
C SER A 122 16.71 3.73 11.69
N GLU A 123 17.72 4.46 12.18
CA GLU A 123 19.09 4.34 11.69
C GLU A 123 19.77 3.08 12.25
N MET A 124 19.58 2.80 13.54
CA MET A 124 20.17 1.63 14.20
C MET A 124 19.70 0.31 13.58
N ALA A 125 18.42 0.22 13.23
CA ALA A 125 17.79 -0.98 12.71
C ALA A 125 17.56 -0.95 11.19
N LYS A 126 18.06 0.09 10.48
CA LYS A 126 17.86 0.32 9.04
C LYS A 126 18.02 -0.94 8.20
N LYS A 127 19.17 -1.62 8.33
CA LYS A 127 19.47 -2.84 7.56
C LYS A 127 18.47 -3.97 7.81
N GLN A 128 17.95 -4.11 9.03
CA GLN A 128 16.97 -5.15 9.34
C GLN A 128 15.60 -4.80 8.75
N PHE A 129 15.20 -3.53 8.81
CA PHE A 129 13.95 -3.08 8.18
C PHE A 129 14.00 -3.22 6.65
N GLU A 130 15.14 -2.95 6.02
CA GLU A 130 15.34 -3.20 4.59
C GLU A 130 15.14 -4.68 4.23
N VAL A 131 15.67 -5.61 5.04
CA VAL A 131 15.45 -7.05 4.84
C VAL A 131 13.96 -7.39 4.92
N CYS A 132 13.26 -6.89 5.94
CA CYS A 132 11.82 -7.12 6.09
C CYS A 132 11.01 -6.58 4.90
N ALA A 133 11.31 -5.36 4.46
CA ALA A 133 10.58 -4.70 3.38
C ALA A 133 10.89 -5.24 1.98
N ASN A 134 12.09 -5.77 1.77
CA ASN A 134 12.43 -6.41 0.50
C ASN A 134 11.53 -7.62 0.22
N ARG A 135 11.16 -8.41 1.24
CA ARG A 135 10.22 -9.52 1.06
C ARG A 135 8.84 -9.04 0.63
N TYR A 136 8.32 -7.98 1.26
CA TYR A 136 7.05 -7.36 0.83
C TYR A 136 7.15 -6.82 -0.61
N LYS A 137 8.26 -6.15 -0.95
CA LYS A 137 8.52 -5.64 -2.29
C LYS A 137 8.51 -6.75 -3.36
N GLU A 138 9.14 -7.89 -3.09
CA GLU A 138 9.16 -9.05 -3.98
C GLU A 138 7.75 -9.58 -4.23
N THR A 139 6.91 -9.70 -3.19
CA THR A 139 5.49 -10.03 -3.34
C THR A 139 4.79 -9.06 -4.28
N MET A 140 4.98 -7.75 -4.09
CA MET A 140 4.33 -6.74 -4.93
C MET A 140 4.81 -6.77 -6.38
N VAL A 141 6.05 -7.20 -6.65
CA VAL A 141 6.57 -7.41 -8.01
C VAL A 141 5.95 -8.65 -8.64
N PHE A 142 5.85 -9.75 -7.89
CA PHE A 142 5.24 -11.00 -8.36
C PHE A 142 3.78 -10.81 -8.80
N LEU A 143 3.02 -10.00 -8.05
CA LEU A 143 1.60 -9.75 -8.32
C LEU A 143 1.34 -8.72 -9.44
N LYS A 144 2.38 -8.10 -10.03
CA LYS A 144 2.17 -7.16 -11.13
C LYS A 144 1.72 -7.92 -12.38
N PRO A 145 0.58 -7.56 -13.00
CA PRO A 145 0.11 -8.23 -14.20
C PRO A 145 1.12 -8.03 -15.33
N ASN A 146 1.65 -9.14 -15.84
CA ASN A 146 2.66 -9.14 -16.88
C ASN A 146 1.97 -9.02 -18.26
N LYS A 147 2.18 -7.91 -18.97
CA LYS A 147 1.52 -7.66 -20.27
C LYS A 147 1.90 -8.64 -21.39
N ASN A 148 2.93 -9.47 -21.17
CA ASN A 148 3.54 -10.35 -22.18
C ASN A 148 3.39 -11.86 -21.87
N GLN A 149 2.61 -12.26 -20.85
CA GLN A 149 2.44 -13.68 -20.51
C GLN A 149 0.96 -14.06 -20.54
N GLU A 150 0.53 -14.68 -21.65
CA GLU A 150 -0.80 -15.30 -21.79
C GLU A 150 -1.01 -16.53 -20.88
N ASN A 151 0.03 -16.99 -20.16
CA ASN A 151 0.01 -18.22 -19.37
C ASN A 151 0.59 -18.08 -17.95
N GLN A 152 0.47 -16.91 -17.31
CA GLN A 152 0.66 -16.85 -15.85
C GLN A 152 -0.69 -17.05 -15.16
N GLU A 153 -0.85 -18.18 -14.47
CA GLU A 153 -1.87 -18.36 -13.43
C GLU A 153 -1.57 -17.39 -12.28
N ASN A 154 -1.79 -16.09 -12.52
CA ASN A 154 -1.94 -15.15 -11.42
C ASN A 154 -3.20 -15.61 -10.70
N GLY A 155 -3.05 -15.99 -9.42
CA GLY A 155 -4.15 -16.48 -8.60
C GLY A 155 -5.38 -15.57 -8.65
N THR A 156 -6.50 -16.08 -8.18
CA THR A 156 -7.76 -15.30 -8.11
C THR A 156 -7.53 -13.96 -7.40
N LEU A 157 -8.37 -12.95 -7.68
CA LEU A 157 -8.29 -11.65 -7.00
C LEU A 157 -8.22 -11.82 -5.47
N ASN A 158 -8.95 -12.79 -4.92
CA ASN A 158 -8.96 -13.11 -3.50
C ASN A 158 -7.62 -13.70 -3.01
N GLU A 159 -6.97 -14.56 -3.80
CA GLU A 159 -5.63 -15.09 -3.49
C GLU A 159 -4.56 -14.01 -3.55
N ASN A 160 -4.66 -13.06 -4.49
CA ASN A 160 -3.74 -11.92 -4.56
C ASN A 160 -3.91 -11.00 -3.35
N ILE A 161 -5.16 -10.72 -2.96
CA ILE A 161 -5.47 -9.95 -1.74
C ILE A 161 -4.89 -10.66 -0.52
N LYS A 162 -5.18 -11.96 -0.35
CA LYS A 162 -4.62 -12.80 0.73
C LYS A 162 -3.10 -12.68 0.78
N THR A 163 -2.42 -12.85 -0.35
CA THR A 163 -0.96 -12.78 -0.47
C THR A 163 -0.40 -11.42 -0.05
N ILE A 164 -1.06 -10.32 -0.45
CA ILE A 164 -0.70 -8.95 -0.04
C ILE A 164 -0.87 -8.79 1.48
N CYS A 165 -2.01 -9.20 2.01
CA CYS A 165 -2.34 -9.08 3.44
C CYS A 165 -1.36 -9.85 4.33
N CYS A 166 -1.02 -11.09 3.96
CA CYS A 166 -0.06 -11.90 4.68
C CYS A 166 1.34 -11.30 4.62
N SER A 167 1.76 -10.76 3.47
CA SER A 167 3.07 -10.10 3.34
C SER A 167 3.18 -8.82 4.17
N ILE A 168 2.07 -8.08 4.36
CA ILE A 168 2.02 -6.91 5.26
C ILE A 168 2.16 -7.34 6.72
N ASN A 169 1.42 -8.37 7.14
CA ASN A 169 1.53 -8.90 8.50
C ASN A 169 2.97 -9.36 8.80
N GLU A 170 3.59 -10.06 7.84
CA GLU A 170 4.95 -10.52 7.98
C GLU A 170 5.97 -9.37 8.07
N LEU A 171 5.78 -8.31 7.28
CA LEU A 171 6.57 -7.08 7.39
C LEU A 171 6.45 -6.48 8.79
N GLY A 172 5.24 -6.44 9.35
CA GLY A 172 4.98 -6.01 10.72
C GLY A 172 5.73 -6.85 11.76
N ASP A 173 5.59 -8.18 11.70
CA ASP A 173 6.22 -9.12 12.63
C ASP A 173 7.75 -9.06 12.55
N CYS A 174 8.30 -9.04 11.33
CA CYS A 174 9.74 -8.94 11.10
C CYS A 174 10.31 -7.63 11.66
N SER A 175 9.65 -6.50 11.36
CA SER A 175 10.10 -5.18 11.79
C SER A 175 9.98 -5.00 13.30
N GLU A 176 8.88 -5.46 13.90
CA GLU A 176 8.71 -5.45 15.36
C GLU A 176 9.80 -6.26 16.06
N ASN A 177 10.09 -7.48 15.58
CA ASN A 177 11.13 -8.33 16.15
C ASN A 177 12.53 -7.73 16.00
N ALA A 178 12.82 -7.09 14.86
CA ALA A 178 14.08 -6.39 14.64
C ALA A 178 14.25 -5.21 15.61
N ALA A 179 13.23 -4.35 15.73
CA ALA A 179 13.22 -3.23 16.66
C ALA A 179 13.35 -3.70 18.11
N ARG A 180 12.69 -4.81 18.49
CA ARG A 180 12.81 -5.39 19.84
C ARG A 180 14.24 -5.77 20.19
N LYS A 181 14.94 -6.41 19.25
CA LYS A 181 16.33 -6.87 19.44
C LYS A 181 17.33 -5.71 19.51
N ILE A 182 17.10 -4.64 18.75
CA ILE A 182 18.07 -3.55 18.58
C ILE A 182 17.80 -2.37 19.54
N CYS A 183 16.54 -2.04 19.77
CA CYS A 183 16.11 -0.81 20.43
C CYS A 183 15.21 -1.06 21.67
N GLY A 184 14.72 -2.28 21.87
CA GLY A 184 13.90 -2.67 23.01
C GLY A 184 12.39 -2.69 22.75
N ASN A 185 11.62 -3.03 23.79
CA ASN A 185 10.20 -3.36 23.67
C ASN A 185 9.30 -2.17 23.28
N GLU A 186 9.58 -0.96 23.76
CA GLU A 186 8.77 0.22 23.41
C GLU A 186 8.89 0.55 21.92
N ALA A 187 10.12 0.57 21.40
CA ALA A 187 10.38 0.77 19.97
C ALA A 187 9.76 -0.34 19.12
N ALA A 188 9.78 -1.58 19.59
CA ALA A 188 9.11 -2.70 18.92
C ALA A 188 7.60 -2.45 18.77
N LYS A 189 6.92 -2.12 19.87
CA LYS A 189 5.48 -1.85 19.86
C LYS A 189 5.14 -0.70 18.92
N PHE A 190 5.91 0.38 18.97
CA PHE A 190 5.72 1.52 18.07
C PHE A 190 5.98 1.14 16.61
N THR A 191 6.99 0.32 16.33
CA THR A 191 7.29 -0.17 14.97
C THR A 191 6.11 -0.95 14.39
N ARG A 192 5.46 -1.79 15.19
CA ARG A 192 4.25 -2.51 14.76
C ARG A 192 3.13 -1.54 14.42
N GLU A 193 2.84 -0.60 15.31
CA GLU A 193 1.83 0.42 15.08
C GLU A 193 2.12 1.25 13.82
N LEU A 194 3.39 1.57 13.59
CA LEU A 194 3.84 2.33 12.43
C LEU A 194 3.56 1.56 11.13
N VAL A 195 3.95 0.28 11.04
CA VAL A 195 3.66 -0.57 9.86
C VAL A 195 2.15 -0.68 9.63
N ASP A 196 1.38 -0.93 10.69
CA ASP A 196 -0.07 -1.04 10.62
C ASP A 196 -0.72 0.26 10.11
N LYS A 197 -0.19 1.42 10.53
CA LYS A 197 -0.63 2.75 10.05
C LYS A 197 -0.26 3.03 8.61
N TYR A 198 0.92 2.61 8.14
CA TYR A 198 1.30 2.71 6.72
C TYR A 198 0.35 1.92 5.82
N ALA A 199 -0.11 0.76 6.29
CA ALA A 199 -0.98 -0.13 5.53
C ALA A 199 -2.48 0.26 5.58
N ASN A 200 -2.86 1.22 6.45
CA ASN A 200 -4.20 1.38 7.02
C ASN A 200 -5.33 1.88 6.09
N SER A 201 -5.09 2.01 4.79
CA SER A 201 -6.19 2.23 3.84
C SER A 201 -6.63 0.95 3.13
N LEU A 202 -5.66 0.15 2.68
CA LEU A 202 -5.94 -1.09 1.96
C LEU A 202 -6.15 -2.25 2.93
N THR A 203 -5.37 -2.30 4.02
CA THR A 203 -5.47 -3.37 5.01
C THR A 203 -6.82 -3.39 5.71
N LYS A 204 -7.34 -2.22 6.11
CA LYS A 204 -8.66 -2.16 6.76
C LYS A 204 -9.81 -2.58 5.83
N LEU A 205 -9.69 -2.31 4.52
CA LEU A 205 -10.76 -2.60 3.56
C LEU A 205 -10.70 -4.04 3.03
N TYR A 206 -9.49 -4.59 2.85
CA TYR A 206 -9.28 -5.86 2.15
C TYR A 206 -8.64 -6.95 3.00
N CYS A 207 -7.98 -6.59 4.11
CA CYS A 207 -7.23 -7.54 4.93
C CYS A 207 -7.89 -7.90 6.26
N GLU A 208 -9.00 -7.26 6.63
CA GLU A 208 -9.63 -7.43 7.95
C GLU A 208 -9.94 -8.90 8.27
N ASP A 209 -10.40 -9.68 7.29
CA ASP A 209 -10.69 -11.10 7.46
C ASP A 209 -9.41 -11.96 7.63
N PHE A 210 -8.32 -11.59 6.96
CA PHE A 210 -7.04 -12.30 7.03
C PHE A 210 -6.24 -11.97 8.29
N THR A 211 -6.39 -10.75 8.83
CA THR A 211 -5.74 -10.35 10.10
C THR A 211 -6.35 -11.06 11.31
N ARG A 212 -7.64 -11.41 11.26
CA ARG A 212 -8.34 -12.14 12.34
C ARG A 212 -8.05 -13.64 12.36
N HIS A 213 -7.56 -14.18 11.24
CA HIS A 213 -7.28 -15.61 11.03
C HIS A 213 -5.84 -15.82 10.52
N PRO A 214 -4.81 -15.70 11.37
CA PRO A 214 -3.41 -15.85 10.96
C PRO A 214 -3.09 -17.20 10.32
N GLU A 215 -3.84 -18.25 10.67
CA GLU A 215 -3.80 -19.57 10.05
C GLU A 215 -4.13 -19.54 8.56
N SER A 216 -4.95 -18.59 8.10
CA SER A 216 -5.23 -18.42 6.68
C SER A 216 -3.97 -18.04 5.91
N CYS A 217 -3.01 -17.35 6.52
CA CYS A 217 -1.72 -17.04 5.90
C CYS A 217 -0.75 -18.24 5.85
N ARG A 218 -1.13 -19.39 6.42
CA ARG A 218 -0.35 -20.63 6.38
C ARG A 218 -0.92 -21.61 5.36
N ASP A 219 -0.90 -21.25 4.08
CA ASP A 219 -1.12 -22.23 3.01
C ASP A 219 0.04 -22.16 2.01
N GLY A 220 0.90 -23.19 2.00
CA GLY A 220 1.92 -23.39 0.97
C GLY A 220 3.36 -23.56 1.45
N GLU A 221 3.61 -24.40 2.47
CA GLU A 221 4.90 -25.11 2.53
C GLU A 221 4.92 -26.02 1.29
N GLY A 222 5.80 -25.72 0.33
CA GLY A 222 5.89 -26.49 -0.90
C GLY A 222 6.02 -27.98 -0.60
N ASP A 223 5.19 -28.77 -1.29
CA ASP A 223 5.29 -30.22 -1.32
C ASP A 223 6.73 -30.65 -1.62
N GLY A 224 7.37 -31.21 -0.58
CA GLY A 224 8.75 -31.68 -0.66
C GLY A 224 9.22 -32.43 0.58
N ALA A 225 8.32 -32.92 1.43
CA ALA A 225 8.67 -33.88 2.46
C ALA A 225 7.47 -34.80 2.73
N MET A 226 7.50 -36.01 2.17
CA MET A 226 6.72 -37.14 2.69
C MET A 226 7.16 -37.40 4.13
N THR A 227 6.54 -36.73 5.10
CA THR A 227 6.59 -37.16 6.50
C THR A 227 5.63 -38.34 6.64
N TRP A 228 6.21 -39.54 6.61
CA TRP A 228 5.54 -40.79 6.91
C TRP A 228 5.04 -40.75 8.35
N SER A 229 3.77 -40.38 8.54
CA SER A 229 3.09 -40.54 9.83
C SER A 229 3.01 -42.04 10.13
N SER A 230 3.90 -42.53 10.99
CA SER A 230 3.83 -43.88 11.55
C SER A 230 2.64 -43.95 12.51
N SER A 231 1.46 -44.27 11.98
CA SER A 231 0.29 -44.54 12.79
C SER A 231 0.49 -45.88 13.51
N SER A 232 0.65 -45.82 14.84
CA SER A 232 0.90 -46.96 15.73
C SER A 232 -0.18 -48.05 15.71
N LEU A 233 -1.31 -47.79 15.06
CA LEU A 233 -2.40 -48.75 14.86
C LEU A 233 -2.12 -49.79 13.76
N GLY A 234 -1.26 -49.47 12.79
CA GLY A 234 -0.88 -50.41 11.72
C GLY A 234 -0.02 -51.58 12.21
N LEU A 235 0.87 -51.33 13.17
CA LEU A 235 1.76 -52.34 13.74
C LEU A 235 1.01 -53.40 14.58
N ILE A 236 -0.12 -53.02 15.19
CA ILE A 236 -0.94 -53.92 16.00
C ILE A 236 -1.72 -54.89 15.08
N LEU A 237 -2.23 -54.40 13.95
CA LEU A 237 -2.92 -55.21 12.95
C LEU A 237 -2.00 -56.21 12.25
N THR A 238 -0.75 -55.82 11.93
CA THR A 238 0.22 -56.75 11.35
C THR A 238 0.68 -57.81 12.34
N ALA A 239 0.83 -57.48 13.63
CA ALA A 239 1.22 -58.44 14.66
C ALA A 239 0.11 -59.46 14.96
N LEU A 240 -1.16 -59.06 14.90
CA LEU A 240 -2.30 -59.98 15.05
C LEU A 240 -2.45 -60.94 13.86
N LEU A 241 -2.21 -60.46 12.63
CA LEU A 241 -2.26 -61.30 11.43
C LEU A 241 -1.10 -62.30 11.35
N LEU A 242 0.10 -61.92 11.80
CA LEU A 242 1.24 -62.85 11.87
C LEU A 242 1.05 -63.96 12.92
N ASN A 243 0.39 -63.68 14.05
CA ASN A 243 0.08 -64.71 15.05
C ASN A 243 -1.03 -65.68 14.62
N LEU A 244 -1.88 -65.30 13.66
CA LEU A 244 -2.89 -66.17 13.06
C LEU A 244 -2.34 -67.08 11.95
N LEU A 245 -1.20 -66.72 11.35
CA LEU A 245 -0.55 -67.51 10.29
C LEU A 245 0.49 -68.52 10.81
N VAL A 246 0.85 -68.45 12.09
CA VAL A 246 1.82 -69.36 12.74
C VAL A 246 1.12 -70.33 13.71
N ARG A 247 -0.18 -70.58 13.52
CA ARG A 247 -0.92 -71.61 14.25
C ARG A 247 -1.67 -72.55 13.31
#